data_AF-A0A7H4M162-F1
#
_entry.id   AF-A0A7H4M162-F1
#
_cell.length_a   1.000
_cell.length_b   1.000
_cell.length_c   1.000
_cell.angle_alpha   90.00
_cell.angle_beta   90.00
_cell.angle_gamma   90.00
#
_symmetry.space_group_name_H-M   'P 1'
#
loop_
_entity.id
_entity.type
_entity.pdbx_description
1 polymer ?
#
loop_
_entity_poly.entity_id
_entity_poly.type
_entity_poly.pdbx_seq_one_letter_code
_entity_poly.pdbx_strand_id
1 'polypeptide(L)'
;MNVSHVTRLHGIQPSLLFKWKKQYQEGSLTPVAAGEEVVPASELTAALKHVRELQRLLGRKTMEVEIMKEAVEYGQSRKWISHAPLLPKDGK
;
A
#
# COMPACT_ATOMS: atom_id res chain seq x y z
N MET A 1 8.78 -29.93 8.13
CA MET A 1 9.31 -30.58 6.91
C MET A 1 10.72 -30.06 6.64
N ASN A 2 11.74 -30.93 6.57
CA ASN A 2 13.16 -30.54 6.41
C ASN A 2 13.58 -30.61 4.93
N VAL A 3 14.44 -29.70 4.46
CA VAL A 3 15.06 -29.70 3.11
C VAL A 3 15.61 -31.09 2.76
N SER A 4 16.32 -31.75 3.67
CA SER A 4 16.89 -33.09 3.43
C SER A 4 15.85 -34.18 3.19
N HIS A 5 14.65 -34.03 3.74
CA HIS A 5 13.53 -34.95 3.52
C HIS A 5 12.94 -34.75 2.12
N VAL A 6 12.73 -33.49 1.72
CA VAL A 6 12.19 -33.12 0.40
C VAL A 6 13.14 -33.52 -0.73
N THR A 7 14.46 -33.34 -0.54
CA THR A 7 15.48 -33.70 -1.54
C THR A 7 15.52 -35.20 -1.82
N ARG A 8 15.36 -36.02 -0.77
CA ARG A 8 15.32 -37.48 -0.90
C ARG A 8 14.02 -37.96 -1.55
N LEU A 9 12.89 -37.33 -1.19
CA LEU A 9 11.60 -37.67 -1.76
C LEU A 9 11.52 -37.41 -3.27
N HIS A 10 12.11 -36.31 -3.74
CA HIS A 10 12.02 -35.89 -5.14
C HIS A 10 13.29 -36.14 -5.95
N GLY A 11 14.34 -36.72 -5.36
CA GLY A 11 15.62 -36.96 -6.05
C GLY A 11 16.36 -35.68 -6.47
N ILE A 12 16.09 -34.56 -5.77
CA ILE A 12 16.65 -33.25 -6.11
C ILE A 12 17.88 -32.97 -5.24
N GLN A 13 18.94 -32.41 -5.82
CA GLN A 13 20.13 -32.01 -5.07
C GLN A 13 19.78 -30.89 -4.06
N PRO A 14 20.19 -30.99 -2.77
CA PRO A 14 19.89 -29.97 -1.76
C PRO A 14 20.33 -28.55 -2.14
N SER A 15 21.48 -28.41 -2.81
CA SER A 15 22.00 -27.13 -3.29
C SER A 15 21.05 -26.41 -4.25
N LEU A 16 20.29 -27.15 -5.06
CA LEU A 16 19.30 -26.59 -5.99
C LEU A 16 18.10 -26.03 -5.23
N LEU A 17 17.65 -26.73 -4.19
CA LEU A 17 16.57 -26.27 -3.30
C LEU A 17 16.97 -25.02 -2.51
N PHE A 18 18.21 -24.92 -2.06
CA PHE A 18 18.74 -23.69 -1.44
C PHE A 18 18.80 -22.53 -2.45
N LYS A 19 19.24 -22.80 -3.68
CA LYS A 19 19.29 -21.79 -4.75
C LYS A 19 17.89 -21.28 -5.09
N TRP A 20 16.92 -22.18 -5.28
CA TRP A 20 15.53 -21.81 -5.56
C TRP A 20 14.87 -21.09 -4.39
N LYS A 21 15.11 -21.53 -3.16
CA LYS A 21 14.62 -20.84 -1.96
C LYS A 21 15.17 -19.42 -1.88
N LYS A 22 16.46 -19.25 -2.16
CA LYS A 22 17.12 -17.93 -2.20
C LYS A 22 16.50 -17.04 -3.29
N GLN A 23 16.37 -17.56 -4.51
CA GLN A 23 15.75 -16.84 -5.64
C GLN A 23 14.29 -16.44 -5.35
N TYR A 24 13.51 -17.34 -4.74
CA TYR A 24 12.15 -17.05 -4.31
C TYR A 24 12.08 -15.97 -3.23
N GLN A 25 12.97 -16.01 -2.23
CA GLN A 25 13.04 -15.00 -1.17
C GLN A 25 13.53 -13.64 -1.66
N GLU A 26 14.47 -13.63 -2.60
CA GLU A 26 15.01 -12.43 -3.23
C GLU A 26 14.06 -11.85 -4.30
N GLY A 27 12.93 -12.52 -4.58
CA GLY A 27 11.98 -12.10 -5.61
C GLY A 27 12.51 -12.25 -7.04
N SER A 28 13.69 -12.84 -7.20
CA SER A 28 14.31 -13.15 -8.49
C SER A 28 13.72 -14.46 -9.03
N LEU A 29 12.45 -14.41 -9.43
CA LEU A 29 11.95 -15.38 -10.39
C LEU A 29 12.68 -15.08 -11.70
N THR A 30 13.74 -15.84 -11.98
CA THR A 30 14.29 -15.90 -13.34
C THR A 30 13.11 -16.08 -14.31
N PRO A 31 12.90 -15.17 -15.27
CA PRO A 31 11.75 -15.23 -16.16
C PRO A 31 11.89 -16.51 -16.98
N VAL A 32 10.94 -17.44 -16.80
CA VAL A 32 10.86 -18.65 -17.63
C VAL A 32 10.28 -18.32 -19.02
N ALA A 33 9.84 -17.08 -19.25
CA ALA A 33 9.45 -16.57 -20.55
C ALA A 33 10.05 -15.16 -20.77
N ALA A 34 10.78 -14.99 -21.88
CA ALA A 34 11.28 -13.70 -22.32
C ALA A 34 10.11 -12.77 -22.63
N GLY A 35 9.89 -11.73 -21.82
CA GLY A 35 9.00 -10.61 -22.17
C GLY A 35 8.03 -10.10 -21.09
N GLU A 36 7.87 -10.75 -19.94
CA GLU A 36 7.02 -10.23 -18.86
C GLU A 36 7.84 -9.45 -17.81
N GLU A 37 7.45 -8.21 -17.56
CA GLU A 37 7.98 -7.38 -16.48
C GLU A 37 7.44 -7.91 -15.15
N VAL A 38 8.19 -8.85 -14.55
CA VAL A 38 7.80 -9.45 -13.27
C VAL A 38 8.14 -8.47 -12.15
N VAL A 39 7.12 -7.78 -11.62
CA VAL A 39 7.24 -7.00 -10.39
C VAL A 39 7.59 -7.96 -9.25
N PRO A 40 8.73 -7.79 -8.57
CA PRO A 40 9.09 -8.63 -7.44
C PRO A 40 7.98 -8.65 -6.37
N ALA A 41 7.69 -9.82 -5.80
CA ALA A 41 6.66 -9.95 -4.76
C ALA A 41 6.92 -9.04 -3.55
N SER A 42 8.19 -8.69 -3.29
CA SER A 42 8.62 -7.72 -2.29
C SER A 42 8.13 -6.30 -2.59
N GLU A 43 8.26 -5.85 -3.84
CA GLU A 43 7.81 -4.53 -4.29
C GLU A 43 6.28 -4.43 -4.27
N LEU A 44 5.59 -5.47 -4.74
CA LEU A 44 4.12 -5.55 -4.64
C LEU A 44 3.67 -5.46 -3.18
N THR A 45 4.33 -6.17 -2.27
CA THR A 45 4.01 -6.12 -0.83
C THR A 45 4.29 -4.73 -0.23
N ALA A 46 5.38 -4.08 -0.63
CA ALA A 46 5.71 -2.72 -0.18
C ALA A 46 4.69 -1.70 -0.69
N ALA A 47 4.29 -1.78 -1.96
CA ALA A 47 3.27 -0.92 -2.55
C ALA A 47 1.92 -1.09 -1.84
N LEU A 48 1.49 -2.32 -1.57
CA LEU A 48 0.24 -2.59 -0.84
C LEU A 48 0.26 -2.02 0.59
N LYS A 49 1.40 -2.07 1.29
CA LYS A 49 1.56 -1.42 2.60
C LYS A 49 1.41 0.10 2.49
N HIS A 50 2.02 0.69 1.47
CA HIS A 50 1.94 2.13 1.23
C HIS A 50 0.51 2.59 0.92
N VAL A 51 -0.21 1.84 0.07
CA VAL A 51 -1.63 2.09 -0.24
C VAL A 51 -2.49 2.09 1.02
N ARG A 52 -2.32 1.10 1.91
CA ARG A 52 -3.08 1.05 3.18
C ARG A 52 -2.80 2.25 4.07
N GLU A 53 -1.55 2.68 4.16
CA GLU A 53 -1.20 3.84 4.97
C GLU A 53 -1.77 5.14 4.39
N LEU A 54 -1.74 5.30 3.07
CA LEU A 54 -2.38 6.42 2.39
C LEU A 54 -3.90 6.44 2.61
N GLN A 55 -4.57 5.29 2.51
CA GLN A 55 -6.00 5.18 2.80
C GLN A 55 -6.33 5.58 4.24
N ARG A 56 -5.48 5.17 5.21
CA ARG A 56 -5.63 5.55 6.62
C ARG A 56 -5.43 7.06 6.83
N LEU A 57 -4.40 7.64 6.20
CA LEU A 57 -4.11 9.08 6.24
C LEU A 57 -5.25 9.89 5.64
N LEU A 58 -5.75 9.47 4.49
CA LEU A 58 -6.87 10.10 3.81
C LEU A 58 -8.11 10.12 4.71
N GLY A 59 -8.47 8.98 5.32
CA GLY A 59 -9.62 8.91 6.23
C GLY A 59 -9.55 9.91 7.39
N ARG A 60 -8.36 10.07 8.01
CA ARG A 60 -8.16 11.08 9.07
C ARG A 60 -8.30 12.49 8.54
N LYS A 61 -7.68 12.80 7.40
CA LYS A 61 -7.72 14.15 6.81
C LYS A 61 -9.13 14.54 6.39
N THR A 62 -9.90 13.60 5.83
CA THR A 62 -11.31 13.81 5.49
C THR A 62 -12.11 14.17 6.75
N MET A 63 -11.95 13.44 7.85
CA MET A 63 -12.64 13.75 9.10
C MET A 63 -12.25 15.13 9.67
N GLU A 64 -10.96 15.48 9.67
CA GLU A 64 -10.50 16.81 10.10
C GLU A 64 -11.12 17.94 9.26
N VAL A 65 -11.19 17.75 7.94
CA VAL A 65 -11.76 18.74 7.02
C VAL A 65 -13.26 18.92 7.27
N GLU A 66 -14.01 17.84 7.48
CA GLU A 66 -15.45 17.93 7.77
C GLU A 66 -15.71 18.65 9.10
N ILE A 67 -14.98 18.32 10.17
CA ILE A 67 -15.09 19.02 11.46
C ILE A 67 -14.76 20.52 11.29
N MET A 68 -13.73 20.84 10.50
CA MET A 68 -13.35 22.22 10.25
C MET A 68 -14.45 22.98 9.48
N LYS A 69 -15.05 22.35 8.47
CA LYS A 69 -16.19 22.92 7.75
C LYS A 69 -17.36 23.19 8.68
N GLU A 70 -17.72 22.23 9.54
CA GLU A 70 -18.79 22.39 10.53
C GLU A 70 -18.49 23.54 11.51
N ALA A 71 -17.26 23.62 12.02
CA ALA A 71 -16.85 24.70 12.91
C ALA A 71 -16.93 26.08 12.23
N VAL A 72 -16.55 26.15 10.96
CA VAL A 72 -16.66 27.37 10.14
C VAL A 72 -18.13 27.75 9.91
N GLU A 73 -18.99 26.81 9.52
CA GLU A 73 -20.43 27.04 9.34
C GLU A 73 -21.11 27.50 10.65
N TYR A 74 -20.71 26.91 11.78
CA TYR A 74 -21.18 27.30 13.10
C TYR A 74 -20.74 28.72 13.50
N GLY A 75 -19.46 29.05 13.28
CA GLY A 75 -18.91 30.38 13.54
C GLY A 75 -19.54 31.48 12.68
N GLN A 76 -19.84 31.18 11.42
CA GLN A 76 -20.59 32.07 10.52
C GLN A 76 -22.02 32.28 11.00
N SER A 77 -22.72 31.21 11.37
CA SER A 77 -24.10 31.28 11.86
C SER A 77 -24.24 32.14 13.12
N ARG A 78 -23.22 32.13 13.99
CA ARG A 78 -23.16 32.94 15.21
C ARG A 78 -22.55 34.34 15.03
N LYS A 79 -22.16 34.72 13.80
CA LYS A 79 -21.44 35.98 13.48
C LYS A 79 -20.14 36.16 14.27
N TRP A 80 -19.52 35.07 14.70
CA TRP A 80 -18.25 35.08 15.43
C TRP A 80 -17.05 35.20 14.50
N ILE A 81 -17.22 34.79 13.25
CA ILE A 81 -16.26 34.99 12.19
C ILE A 81 -16.82 36.12 11.31
N SER A 82 -16.22 37.31 11.40
CA SER A 82 -16.44 38.38 10.42
C SER A 82 -16.12 37.82 9.05
N HIS A 83 -17.06 37.92 8.09
CA HIS A 83 -16.97 37.36 6.74
C HIS A 83 -15.56 37.49 6.14
N ALA A 84 -14.71 36.49 6.35
CA ALA A 84 -13.51 36.32 5.56
C ALA A 84 -13.98 36.15 4.10
N PRO A 85 -13.17 36.50 3.08
CA PRO A 85 -13.54 36.20 1.70
C PRO A 85 -13.61 34.69 1.54
N LEU A 86 -14.79 34.12 1.73
CA LEU A 86 -15.05 32.70 1.59
C LEU A 86 -15.02 32.40 0.09
N LEU A 87 -14.30 31.34 -0.29
CA LEU A 87 -14.45 30.78 -1.63
C LEU A 87 -15.94 30.45 -1.85
N PRO A 88 -16.49 30.70 -3.06
CA PRO A 88 -17.88 30.42 -3.36
C PRO A 88 -18.24 29.01 -2.90
N LYS A 89 -19.37 28.86 -2.20
CA LYS A 89 -19.93 27.53 -1.95
C LYS A 89 -20.21 26.96 -3.34
N ASP A 90 -19.40 25.99 -3.78
CA ASP A 90 -19.36 25.51 -5.15
C ASP A 90 -20.79 25.38 -5.70
N GLY A 91 -21.02 26.08 -6.81
CA GLY A 91 -22.32 26.26 -7.42
C GLY A 91 -22.96 24.93 -7.80
N LYS A 92 -24.30 24.93 -7.74
CA LYS A 92 -25.12 24.04 -8.56
C LYS A 92 -24.75 24.16 -10.04
#